data_AF-A0A1H4XGZ6-F1
#
_entry.id   AF-A0A1H4XGZ6-F1
#
_cell.length_a   1.000
_cell.length_b   1.000
_cell.length_c   1.000
_cell.angle_alpha   90.00
_cell.angle_beta   90.00
_cell.angle_gamma   90.00
#
_symmetry.space_group_name_H-M   'P 1'
#
loop_
_entity.id
_entity.type
_entity.pdbx_description
1 polymer ?
#
loop_
_entity_poly.entity_id
_entity_poly.type
_entity_poly.pdbx_seq_one_letter_code
_entity_poly.pdbx_strand_id
1 'polypeptide(L)'
;MSFRSRPRYPRPLPEIDEERLARTRTCAGCEIRYGVFGEHRYCPSCGRLPAATVAFDALQAETARLDALASLPDEIRAAVREQGVFTRSWVDTIENVVGVVEALGSSVFHEHVADAEERLRGKGSIFQRLDDMPDLFVSAGFPDVRGSVESPAWQRLLRTWAARHASPTTTGSSTRSTCAGCRLPVPLGQGLVISDADCRQAVGDATALCRALVDVGPR
;
A
#
# COMPACT_ATOMS: atom_id res chain seq x y z
N MET A 1 -21.91 33.72 57.12
CA MET A 1 -22.08 33.64 55.65
C MET A 1 -21.76 32.21 55.22
N SER A 2 -22.72 31.46 54.69
CA SER A 2 -22.50 30.07 54.25
C SER A 2 -22.32 30.04 52.73
N PHE A 3 -21.12 29.66 52.28
CA PHE A 3 -20.85 29.37 50.87
C PHE A 3 -21.49 28.03 50.52
N ARG A 4 -22.59 28.03 49.76
CA ARG A 4 -23.12 26.83 49.11
C ARG A 4 -22.41 26.66 47.76
N SER A 5 -21.50 25.70 47.67
CA SER A 5 -20.96 25.26 46.38
C SER A 5 -22.08 24.61 45.57
N ARG A 6 -22.48 25.23 44.46
CA ARG A 6 -23.33 24.55 43.48
C ARG A 6 -22.51 23.45 42.82
N PRO A 7 -23.02 22.21 42.72
CA PRO A 7 -22.32 21.15 42.01
C PRO A 7 -22.14 21.56 40.53
N ARG A 8 -20.89 21.64 40.07
CA ARG A 8 -20.58 21.79 38.65
C ARG A 8 -20.75 20.43 38.00
N TYR A 9 -21.76 20.31 37.16
CA TYR A 9 -21.87 19.16 36.27
C TYR A 9 -20.99 19.42 35.05
N PRO A 10 -20.01 18.53 34.75
CA PRO A 10 -19.24 18.64 33.52
C PRO A 10 -20.20 18.55 32.33
N ARG A 11 -19.98 19.41 31.32
CA ARG A 11 -20.72 19.29 30.07
C ARG A 11 -20.42 17.91 29.47
N PRO A 12 -21.43 17.24 28.88
CA PRO A 12 -21.18 16.06 28.07
C PRO A 12 -20.14 16.42 27.01
N LEU A 13 -19.19 15.51 26.78
CA LEU A 13 -18.30 15.64 25.64
C LEU A 13 -19.16 15.73 24.37
N PRO A 14 -18.75 16.51 23.36
CA PRO A 14 -19.38 16.48 22.05
C PRO A 14 -19.50 15.04 21.59
N GLU A 15 -20.65 14.70 20.99
CA GLU A 15 -20.87 13.38 20.42
C GLU A 15 -19.81 13.17 19.34
N ILE A 16 -18.91 12.21 19.57
CA ILE A 16 -17.92 11.79 18.58
C ILE A 16 -18.69 10.86 17.65
N ASP A 17 -19.04 11.36 16.46
CA ASP A 17 -19.42 10.49 15.36
C ASP A 17 -18.16 9.75 14.91
N GLU A 18 -17.96 8.54 15.45
CA GLU A 18 -16.92 7.65 14.97
C GLU A 18 -17.27 7.26 13.54
N GLU A 19 -16.79 8.07 12.59
CA GLU A 19 -16.84 7.78 11.16
C GLU A 19 -16.48 6.31 10.96
N ARG A 20 -17.38 5.54 10.33
CA ARG A 20 -17.27 4.07 10.25
C ARG A 20 -16.00 3.66 9.48
N LEU A 21 -14.88 3.58 10.19
CA LEU A 21 -13.61 3.00 9.73
C LEU A 21 -13.71 1.47 9.56
N ALA A 22 -14.83 0.87 9.98
CA ALA A 22 -15.12 -0.55 9.81
C ALA A 22 -15.63 -0.83 8.39
N ARG A 23 -14.73 -1.34 7.54
CA ARG A 23 -15.12 -1.94 6.25
C ARG A 23 -15.75 -3.29 6.53
N THR A 24 -16.97 -3.52 6.05
CA THR A 24 -17.61 -4.83 6.21
C THR A 24 -17.29 -5.73 5.03
N ARG A 25 -16.88 -6.98 5.28
CA ARG A 25 -16.52 -7.95 4.25
C ARG A 25 -17.23 -9.28 4.45
N THR A 26 -17.27 -10.05 3.38
CA THR A 26 -17.72 -11.44 3.35
C THR A 26 -16.52 -12.31 3.00
N CYS A 27 -16.19 -13.30 3.83
CA CYS A 27 -15.09 -14.21 3.55
C CYS A 27 -15.42 -15.09 2.33
N ALA A 28 -14.53 -15.20 1.34
CA ALA A 28 -14.75 -16.08 0.20
C ALA A 28 -14.73 -17.59 0.56
N GLY A 29 -14.11 -17.96 1.69
CA GLY A 29 -14.00 -19.37 2.11
C GLY A 29 -15.17 -19.88 2.96
N CYS A 30 -15.65 -19.06 3.90
CA CYS A 30 -16.72 -19.45 4.85
C CYS A 30 -17.94 -18.53 4.85
N GLU A 31 -17.99 -17.56 3.93
CA GLU A 31 -19.12 -16.64 3.72
C GLU A 31 -19.53 -15.79 4.93
N ILE A 32 -18.78 -15.83 6.03
CA ILE A 32 -19.07 -15.01 7.20
C ILE A 32 -18.87 -13.53 6.88
N ARG A 33 -19.80 -12.71 7.37
CA ARG A 33 -19.73 -11.25 7.29
C ARG A 33 -19.04 -10.69 8.54
N TYR A 34 -17.97 -9.93 8.39
CA TYR A 34 -17.20 -9.37 9.50
C TYR A 34 -16.68 -7.96 9.21
N GLY A 35 -16.47 -7.17 10.27
CA GLY A 35 -15.84 -5.85 10.19
C GLY A 35 -14.32 -5.96 10.16
N VAL A 36 -13.68 -5.12 9.36
CA VAL A 36 -12.23 -5.02 9.23
C VAL A 36 -11.78 -3.61 9.59
N PHE A 37 -10.80 -3.54 10.48
CA PHE A 37 -10.05 -2.31 10.81
C PHE A 37 -8.62 -2.47 10.25
N GLY A 38 -8.19 -1.53 9.41
CA GLY A 38 -6.84 -1.55 8.82
C GLY A 38 -6.57 -2.74 7.89
N GLU A 39 -5.37 -3.32 8.00
CA GLU A 39 -4.96 -4.52 7.25
C GLU A 39 -5.55 -5.79 7.87
N HIS A 40 -6.03 -6.71 7.02
CA HIS A 40 -6.62 -7.96 7.47
C HIS A 40 -6.00 -9.14 6.72
N ARG A 41 -5.46 -10.10 7.48
CA ARG A 41 -4.82 -11.31 6.94
C ARG A 41 -5.58 -12.58 7.31
N TYR A 42 -6.60 -12.47 8.16
CA TYR A 42 -7.33 -13.58 8.74
C TYR A 42 -8.84 -13.31 8.71
N CYS A 43 -9.59 -14.35 8.36
CA CYS A 43 -10.99 -14.48 8.68
C CYS A 43 -11.12 -14.95 10.14
N PRO A 44 -12.03 -14.36 10.95
CA PRO A 44 -12.25 -14.79 12.33
C PRO A 44 -12.81 -16.21 12.46
N SER A 45 -13.35 -16.78 11.37
CA SER A 45 -13.93 -18.13 11.38
C SER A 45 -13.03 -19.18 10.73
N CYS A 46 -12.55 -18.96 9.50
CA CYS A 46 -11.80 -19.99 8.76
C CYS A 46 -10.28 -19.77 8.71
N GLY A 47 -9.75 -18.75 9.40
CA GLY A 47 -8.31 -18.53 9.51
C GLY A 47 -7.71 -17.72 8.36
N ARG A 48 -6.49 -18.05 7.94
CA ARG A 48 -5.68 -17.22 7.03
C ARG A 48 -6.37 -17.04 5.67
N LEU A 49 -6.44 -15.80 5.19
CA LEU A 49 -7.00 -15.48 3.88
C LEU A 49 -5.97 -15.72 2.77
N PRO A 50 -6.41 -16.02 1.53
CA PRO A 50 -5.52 -16.05 0.37
C PRO A 50 -4.78 -14.73 0.21
N ALA A 51 -3.48 -14.78 -0.10
CA ALA A 51 -2.65 -13.58 -0.22
C ALA A 51 -3.16 -12.61 -1.29
N ALA A 52 -3.69 -13.14 -2.40
CA ALA A 52 -4.33 -12.34 -3.44
C ALA A 52 -5.51 -11.52 -2.90
N THR A 53 -6.39 -12.13 -2.10
CA THR A 53 -7.53 -11.43 -1.47
C THR A 53 -7.04 -10.28 -0.61
N VAL A 54 -6.05 -10.53 0.26
CA VAL A 54 -5.48 -9.50 1.13
C VAL A 54 -4.87 -8.36 0.31
N ALA A 55 -4.14 -8.67 -0.76
CA ALA A 55 -3.48 -7.69 -1.61
C ALA A 55 -4.48 -6.79 -2.35
N PHE A 56 -5.47 -7.37 -3.04
CA PHE A 56 -6.48 -6.58 -3.76
C PHE A 56 -7.33 -5.73 -2.82
N ASP A 57 -7.60 -6.23 -1.62
CA ASP A 57 -8.35 -5.49 -0.61
C ASP A 57 -7.57 -4.31 -0.02
N ALA A 58 -6.24 -4.45 0.08
CA ALA A 58 -5.36 -3.37 0.47
C ALA A 58 -5.31 -2.29 -0.62
N LEU A 59 -5.16 -2.66 -1.90
CA LEU A 59 -5.20 -1.70 -3.02
C LEU A 59 -6.56 -0.98 -3.12
N GLN A 60 -7.65 -1.69 -2.86
CA GLN A 60 -8.99 -1.08 -2.76
C GLN A 60 -9.09 -0.12 -1.56
N ALA A 61 -8.42 -0.43 -0.44
CA ALA A 61 -8.34 0.48 0.71
C ALA A 61 -7.69 1.81 0.34
N GLU A 62 -6.59 1.75 -0.40
CA GLU A 62 -5.87 2.94 -0.86
C GLU A 62 -6.75 3.77 -1.80
N THR A 63 -7.47 3.14 -2.74
CA THR A 63 -8.45 3.83 -3.59
C THR A 63 -9.51 4.54 -2.75
N ALA A 64 -10.12 3.84 -1.78
CA ALA A 64 -11.15 4.42 -0.92
C ALA A 64 -10.62 5.58 -0.06
N ARG A 65 -9.36 5.51 0.39
CA ARG A 65 -8.71 6.62 1.11
C ARG A 65 -8.55 7.85 0.23
N LEU A 66 -8.10 7.67 -1.02
CA LEU A 66 -7.96 8.76 -1.98
C LEU A 66 -9.33 9.38 -2.32
N ASP A 67 -10.37 8.55 -2.46
CA ASP A 67 -11.75 9.02 -2.69
C ASP A 67 -12.30 9.81 -1.50
N ALA A 68 -12.07 9.34 -0.27
CA ALA A 68 -12.46 10.06 0.94
C ALA A 68 -11.81 11.45 1.00
N LEU A 69 -10.49 11.53 0.75
CA LEU A 69 -9.76 12.80 0.69
C LEU A 69 -10.28 13.73 -0.42
N ALA A 70 -10.59 13.18 -1.59
CA ALA A 70 -11.17 13.94 -2.70
C ALA A 70 -12.58 14.45 -2.39
N SER A 71 -13.35 13.74 -1.55
CA SER A 71 -14.73 14.10 -1.18
C SER A 71 -14.85 15.14 -0.06
N LEU A 72 -13.73 15.53 0.58
CA LEU A 72 -13.75 16.48 1.68
C LEU A 72 -14.36 17.84 1.26
N PRO A 73 -15.23 18.44 2.09
CA PRO A 73 -15.70 19.81 1.91
C PRO A 73 -14.54 20.81 1.81
N ASP A 74 -14.70 21.88 1.02
CA ASP A 74 -13.60 22.81 0.72
C ASP A 74 -13.00 23.47 1.97
N GLU A 75 -13.82 23.78 2.97
CA GLU A 75 -13.37 24.34 4.26
C GLU A 75 -12.45 23.38 5.01
N ILE A 76 -12.81 22.10 5.08
CA ILE A 76 -12.01 21.04 5.72
C ILE A 76 -10.77 20.76 4.88
N ARG A 77 -10.91 20.70 3.55
CA ARG A 77 -9.82 20.48 2.60
C ARG A 77 -8.74 21.55 2.71
N ALA A 78 -9.11 22.82 2.87
CA ALA A 78 -8.15 23.90 3.08
C ALA A 78 -7.38 23.69 4.40
N ALA A 79 -8.09 23.45 5.50
CA ALA A 79 -7.49 23.24 6.81
C ALA A 79 -6.53 22.03 6.86
N VAL A 80 -6.92 20.88 6.30
CA VAL A 80 -6.06 19.68 6.28
C VAL A 80 -4.89 19.80 5.28
N ARG A 81 -5.03 20.64 4.25
CA ARG A 81 -3.92 20.95 3.33
C ARG A 81 -2.83 21.77 4.01
N GLU A 82 -3.19 22.77 4.80
CA GLU A 82 -2.23 23.54 5.60
C GLU A 82 -1.47 22.66 6.60
N GLN A 83 -2.11 21.59 7.08
CA GLN A 83 -1.50 20.59 7.96
C GLN A 83 -0.64 19.54 7.22
N GLY A 84 -0.54 19.60 5.89
CA GLY A 84 0.26 18.67 5.09
C GLY A 84 -0.33 17.25 4.97
N VAL A 85 -1.61 17.06 5.31
CA VAL A 85 -2.26 15.73 5.32
C VAL A 85 -2.26 15.09 3.93
N PHE A 86 -2.50 15.86 2.87
CA PHE A 86 -2.49 15.35 1.49
C PHE A 86 -1.12 14.81 1.09
N THR A 87 -0.06 15.59 1.26
CA THR A 87 1.31 15.18 0.91
C THR A 87 1.70 13.91 1.66
N ARG A 88 1.43 13.85 2.97
CA ARG A 88 1.70 12.66 3.77
C ARG A 88 0.88 11.46 3.29
N SER A 89 -0.41 11.63 3.07
CA SER A 89 -1.27 10.55 2.60
C SER A 89 -0.85 10.02 1.22
N TRP A 90 -0.37 10.88 0.32
CA TRP A 90 0.12 10.48 -0.99
C TRP A 90 1.41 9.67 -0.89
N VAL A 91 2.36 10.11 -0.04
CA VAL A 91 3.58 9.34 0.26
C VAL A 91 3.23 7.99 0.87
N ASP A 92 2.37 7.97 1.90
CA ASP A 92 1.92 6.74 2.55
C ASP A 92 1.24 5.79 1.55
N THR A 93 0.48 6.32 0.59
CA THR A 93 -0.16 5.51 -0.46
C THR A 93 0.88 4.82 -1.34
N ILE A 94 1.90 5.55 -1.80
CA ILE A 94 3.00 4.97 -2.59
C ILE A 94 3.75 3.92 -1.79
N GLU A 95 3.98 4.15 -0.49
CA GLU A 95 4.61 3.19 0.39
C GLU A 95 3.79 1.90 0.55
N ASN A 96 2.49 2.04 0.79
CA ASN A 96 1.59 0.91 0.96
C ASN A 96 1.45 0.10 -0.32
N VAL A 97 1.37 0.75 -1.48
CA VAL A 97 1.31 0.07 -2.79
C VAL A 97 2.51 -0.85 -3.00
N VAL A 98 3.73 -0.38 -2.71
CA VAL A 98 4.93 -1.22 -2.83
C VAL A 98 4.91 -2.36 -1.81
N GLY A 99 4.50 -2.09 -0.56
CA GLY A 99 4.40 -3.12 0.48
C GLY A 99 3.39 -4.22 0.13
N VAL A 100 2.28 -3.87 -0.53
CA VAL A 100 1.29 -4.84 -0.99
C VAL A 100 1.87 -5.76 -2.07
N VAL A 101 2.56 -5.20 -3.07
CA VAL A 101 3.19 -5.99 -4.14
C VAL A 101 4.29 -6.88 -3.57
N GLU A 102 5.11 -6.36 -2.66
CA GLU A 102 6.15 -7.13 -1.97
C GLU A 102 5.56 -8.35 -1.23
N ALA A 103 4.54 -8.10 -0.40
CA ALA A 103 3.92 -9.14 0.40
C ALA A 103 3.23 -10.21 -0.46
N LEU A 104 2.57 -9.80 -1.54
CA LEU A 104 1.97 -10.75 -2.49
C LEU A 104 3.03 -11.55 -3.23
N GLY A 105 4.04 -10.89 -3.81
CA GLY A 105 5.11 -11.53 -4.56
C GLY A 105 5.86 -12.56 -3.70
N SER A 106 6.18 -12.20 -2.45
CA SER A 106 6.75 -13.11 -1.47
C SER A 106 5.83 -14.32 -1.22
N SER A 107 4.55 -14.10 -0.96
CA SER A 107 3.61 -15.20 -0.70
C SER A 107 3.45 -16.14 -1.89
N VAL A 108 3.30 -15.61 -3.10
CA VAL A 108 3.18 -16.41 -4.34
C VAL A 108 4.44 -17.23 -4.57
N PHE A 109 5.61 -16.64 -4.35
CA PHE A 109 6.88 -17.35 -4.51
C PHE A 109 7.02 -18.50 -3.50
N HIS A 110 6.73 -18.26 -2.21
CA HIS A 110 6.75 -19.33 -1.21
C HIS A 110 5.70 -20.42 -1.45
N GLU A 111 4.57 -20.08 -2.06
CA GLU A 111 3.50 -21.04 -2.37
C GLU A 111 3.88 -21.98 -3.52
N HIS A 112 4.60 -21.50 -4.53
CA HIS A 112 4.85 -22.26 -5.76
C HIS A 112 6.29 -22.77 -5.92
N VAL A 113 7.24 -22.28 -5.11
CA VAL A 113 8.65 -22.66 -5.21
C VAL A 113 9.04 -23.53 -4.01
N ALA A 114 9.23 -24.82 -4.23
CA ALA A 114 9.52 -25.78 -3.17
C ALA A 114 10.82 -25.49 -2.39
N ASP A 115 11.83 -24.93 -3.07
CA ASP A 115 13.13 -24.53 -2.52
C ASP A 115 13.23 -23.01 -2.26
N ALA A 116 12.09 -22.34 -2.01
CA ALA A 116 12.02 -20.89 -1.87
C ALA A 116 13.03 -20.32 -0.85
N GLU A 117 13.14 -20.95 0.33
CA GLU A 117 14.05 -20.50 1.40
C GLU A 117 15.53 -20.52 0.96
N GLU A 118 15.93 -21.54 0.20
CA GLU A 118 17.29 -21.64 -0.32
C GLU A 118 17.55 -20.57 -1.37
N ARG A 119 16.60 -20.38 -2.29
CA ARG A 119 16.69 -19.37 -3.34
C ARG A 119 16.67 -17.95 -2.81
N LEU A 120 15.98 -17.69 -1.70
CA LEU A 120 15.89 -16.37 -1.08
C LEU A 120 17.06 -16.04 -0.14
N ARG A 121 17.86 -17.05 0.25
CA ARG A 121 18.98 -16.88 1.17
C ARG A 121 19.95 -15.79 0.69
N GLY A 122 20.15 -14.77 1.52
CA GLY A 122 21.07 -13.66 1.23
C GLY A 122 20.57 -12.63 0.21
N LYS A 123 19.33 -12.74 -0.30
CA LYS A 123 18.79 -11.79 -1.30
C LYS A 123 18.11 -10.55 -0.70
N GLY A 124 17.88 -10.52 0.62
CA GLY A 124 17.28 -9.39 1.33
C GLY A 124 15.86 -9.09 0.87
N SER A 125 15.48 -7.81 0.78
CA SER A 125 14.15 -7.36 0.33
C SER A 125 13.99 -7.44 -1.20
N ILE A 126 14.28 -8.59 -1.79
CA ILE A 126 14.21 -8.80 -3.25
C ILE A 126 12.82 -8.51 -3.84
N PHE A 127 11.75 -8.78 -3.08
CA PHE A 127 10.39 -8.48 -3.51
C PHE A 127 10.05 -6.98 -3.48
N GLN A 128 10.87 -6.14 -2.84
CA GLN A 128 10.81 -4.67 -2.97
C GLN A 128 11.57 -4.16 -4.20
N ARG A 129 12.40 -4.99 -4.83
CA ARG A 129 13.22 -4.62 -5.99
C ARG A 129 12.46 -5.00 -7.26
N LEU A 130 11.74 -4.04 -7.83
CA LEU A 130 10.80 -4.29 -8.93
C LEU A 130 11.44 -4.97 -10.14
N ASP A 131 12.69 -4.65 -10.50
CA ASP A 131 13.36 -5.29 -11.64
C ASP A 131 13.90 -6.69 -11.32
N ASP A 132 14.29 -6.95 -10.07
CA ASP A 132 14.89 -8.23 -9.66
C ASP A 132 13.87 -9.29 -9.29
N MET A 133 12.68 -8.88 -8.83
CA MET A 133 11.60 -9.82 -8.48
C MET A 133 11.16 -10.67 -9.70
N PRO A 134 10.88 -10.12 -10.89
CA PRO A 134 10.58 -10.93 -12.07
C PRO A 134 11.71 -11.90 -12.44
N ASP A 135 12.96 -11.45 -12.36
CA ASP A 135 14.13 -12.31 -12.65
C ASP A 135 14.22 -13.47 -11.65
N LEU A 136 13.80 -13.27 -10.40
CA LEU A 136 13.69 -14.33 -9.40
C LEU A 136 12.66 -15.39 -9.82
N PHE A 137 11.47 -14.99 -10.27
CA PHE A 137 10.45 -15.91 -10.78
C PHE A 137 10.95 -16.68 -12.01
N VAL A 138 11.56 -15.99 -12.98
CA VAL A 138 12.14 -16.60 -14.17
C VAL A 138 13.22 -17.63 -13.81
N SER A 139 14.09 -17.31 -12.84
CA SER A 139 15.12 -18.25 -12.37
C SER A 139 14.53 -19.52 -11.70
N ALA A 140 13.30 -19.44 -11.20
CA ALA A 140 12.54 -20.54 -10.64
C ALA A 140 11.70 -21.30 -11.69
N GLY A 141 11.82 -20.95 -12.97
CA GLY A 141 11.15 -21.64 -14.09
C GLY A 141 9.78 -21.08 -14.44
N PHE A 142 9.39 -19.95 -13.86
CA PHE A 142 8.10 -19.32 -14.11
C PHE A 142 8.16 -18.34 -15.30
N PRO A 143 7.00 -18.05 -15.93
CA PRO A 143 6.93 -17.00 -16.95
C PRO A 143 7.39 -15.64 -16.43
N ASP A 144 7.96 -14.84 -17.31
CA ASP A 144 8.33 -13.46 -16.99
C ASP A 144 7.07 -12.59 -16.80
N VAL A 145 6.84 -12.16 -15.57
CA VAL A 145 5.70 -11.31 -15.15
C VAL A 145 5.63 -10.01 -15.97
N ARG A 146 6.78 -9.51 -16.44
CA ARG A 146 6.86 -8.29 -17.27
C ARG A 146 6.14 -8.47 -18.61
N GLY A 147 6.03 -9.68 -19.13
CA GLY A 147 5.28 -9.98 -20.36
C GLY A 147 3.76 -9.82 -20.21
N SER A 148 3.25 -9.90 -18.98
CA SER A 148 1.82 -9.79 -18.66
C SER A 148 1.39 -8.38 -18.26
N VAL A 149 2.35 -7.45 -18.08
CA VAL A 149 2.11 -6.04 -17.76
C VAL A 149 2.50 -5.18 -18.95
N GLU A 150 1.63 -4.29 -19.39
CA GLU A 150 1.93 -3.39 -20.52
C GLU A 150 3.22 -2.57 -20.26
N SER A 151 4.08 -2.42 -21.26
CA SER A 151 5.36 -1.72 -21.10
C SER A 151 5.23 -0.28 -20.52
N PRO A 152 4.22 0.53 -20.90
CA PRO A 152 4.00 1.84 -20.27
C PRO A 152 3.67 1.74 -18.77
N ALA A 153 2.90 0.74 -18.35
CA ALA A 153 2.58 0.50 -16.94
C ALA A 153 3.83 0.07 -16.16
N TRP A 154 4.68 -0.77 -16.73
CA TRP A 154 5.96 -1.14 -16.12
C TRP A 154 6.87 0.07 -15.86
N GLN A 155 6.99 0.97 -16.85
CA GLN A 155 7.79 2.20 -16.69
C GLN A 155 7.23 3.15 -15.62
N ARG A 156 5.91 3.15 -15.41
CA ARG A 156 5.27 3.90 -14.33
C ARG A 156 5.53 3.26 -12.97
N LEU A 157 5.44 1.94 -12.86
CA LEU A 157 5.82 1.22 -11.65
C LEU A 157 7.28 1.51 -11.25
N LEU A 158 8.21 1.55 -12.21
CA LEU A 158 9.59 1.93 -11.91
C LEU A 158 9.70 3.35 -11.31
N ARG A 159 8.88 4.31 -11.78
CA ARG A 159 8.79 5.65 -11.18
C ARG A 159 8.19 5.61 -9.77
N THR A 160 7.13 4.84 -9.56
CA THR A 160 6.50 4.63 -8.24
C THR A 160 7.49 4.05 -7.23
N TRP A 161 8.30 3.06 -7.63
CA TRP A 161 9.34 2.48 -6.79
C TRP A 161 10.45 3.47 -6.48
N ALA A 162 10.91 4.21 -7.50
CA ALA A 162 11.87 5.29 -7.29
C ALA A 162 11.31 6.36 -6.33
N ALA A 163 10.02 6.69 -6.42
CA ALA A 163 9.35 7.64 -5.53
C ALA A 163 9.37 7.17 -4.07
N ARG A 164 9.04 5.90 -3.79
CA ARG A 164 9.16 5.32 -2.43
C ARG A 164 10.57 5.49 -1.87
N HIS A 165 11.59 5.20 -2.68
CA HIS A 165 12.97 5.29 -2.21
C HIS A 165 13.46 6.74 -2.08
N ALA A 166 12.91 7.68 -2.86
CA ALA A 166 13.28 9.09 -2.81
C ALA A 166 12.53 9.89 -1.74
N SER A 167 11.37 9.41 -1.25
CA SER A 167 10.61 10.04 -0.17
C SER A 167 11.43 10.03 1.13
N PRO A 168 11.82 11.20 1.68
CA PRO A 168 12.62 11.23 2.89
C PRO A 168 11.76 10.88 4.10
N THR A 169 12.19 9.90 4.88
CA THR A 169 11.75 9.64 6.26
C THR A 169 12.08 10.86 7.13
N THR A 170 11.18 11.85 7.20
CA THR A 170 10.98 12.92 8.23
C THR A 170 12.21 13.59 8.88
N THR A 171 13.41 13.45 8.35
CA THR A 171 14.62 14.09 8.87
C THR A 171 15.47 14.53 7.70
N GLY A 172 15.73 15.85 7.65
CA GLY A 172 16.34 16.53 6.52
C GLY A 172 17.68 15.93 6.11
N SER A 173 17.65 15.18 5.01
CA SER A 173 18.65 15.14 3.94
C SER A 173 18.27 13.94 3.08
N SER A 174 17.90 14.18 1.83
CA SER A 174 17.83 13.11 0.83
C SER A 174 19.26 12.65 0.58
N THR A 175 19.76 11.74 1.41
CA THR A 175 20.92 10.92 1.05
C THR A 175 20.55 10.17 -0.21
N ARG A 176 21.50 10.04 -1.13
CA ARG A 176 21.36 9.30 -2.38
C ARG A 176 20.87 7.88 -2.06
N SER A 177 19.56 7.65 -2.05
CA SER A 177 18.99 6.31 -2.12
C SER A 177 19.15 5.89 -3.57
N THR A 178 20.34 5.40 -3.89
CA THR A 178 20.57 4.72 -5.15
C THR A 178 19.62 3.53 -5.15
N CYS A 179 18.51 3.62 -5.86
CA CYS A 179 17.77 2.44 -6.26
C CYS A 179 18.77 1.63 -7.11
N ALA A 180 19.36 0.60 -6.51
CA ALA A 180 20.23 -0.33 -7.22
C ALA A 180 19.36 -1.11 -8.21
N GLY A 181 19.12 -0.52 -9.39
CA GLY A 181 18.27 -1.09 -10.45
C GLY A 181 17.49 -0.05 -11.26
N CYS A 182 17.03 1.04 -10.65
CA CYS A 182 16.23 2.03 -11.35
C CYS A 182 17.10 2.85 -12.33
N ARG A 183 16.87 2.67 -13.64
CA ARG A 183 17.54 3.45 -14.70
C ARG A 183 17.02 4.88 -14.85
N LEU A 184 16.17 5.35 -13.95
CA LEU A 184 15.57 6.67 -14.04
C LEU A 184 16.37 7.67 -13.18
N PRO A 185 16.97 8.70 -13.79
CA PRO A 185 17.64 9.74 -13.03
C PRO A 185 16.58 10.59 -12.32
N VAL A 186 16.51 10.49 -10.99
CA VAL A 186 15.83 11.52 -10.19
C VAL A 186 16.81 12.68 -10.01
N PRO A 187 16.50 13.90 -10.49
CA PRO A 187 17.36 15.06 -10.31
C PRO A 187 17.60 15.33 -8.82
N LEU A 188 18.87 15.47 -8.44
CA LEU A 188 19.28 15.79 -7.07
C LEU A 188 18.66 17.12 -6.62
N GLY A 189 18.08 17.15 -5.41
CA GLY A 189 17.68 18.39 -4.74
C GLY A 189 16.28 18.93 -5.08
N GLN A 190 15.50 18.24 -5.91
CA GLN A 190 14.07 18.54 -6.08
C GLN A 190 13.24 17.48 -5.36
N GLY A 191 12.40 17.92 -4.41
CA GLY A 191 11.42 17.03 -3.79
C GLY A 191 10.49 16.50 -4.87
N LEU A 192 10.35 15.17 -4.96
CA LEU A 192 9.38 14.57 -5.87
C LEU A 192 7.98 14.99 -5.40
N VAL A 193 7.28 15.81 -6.18
CA VAL A 193 5.91 16.18 -5.89
C VAL A 193 5.03 15.03 -6.35
N ILE A 194 4.57 14.23 -5.39
CA ILE A 194 3.58 13.17 -5.63
C ILE A 194 2.20 13.82 -5.60
N SER A 195 1.37 13.53 -6.59
CA SER A 195 -0.02 14.00 -6.68
C SER A 195 -1.03 12.88 -6.47
N ASP A 196 -2.30 13.23 -6.27
CA ASP A 196 -3.42 12.28 -6.24
C ASP A 196 -3.48 11.42 -7.52
N ALA A 197 -3.26 12.04 -8.68
CA ALA A 197 -3.25 11.33 -9.96
C ALA A 197 -2.13 10.28 -10.02
N ASP A 198 -0.93 10.60 -9.50
CA ASP A 198 0.18 9.66 -9.42
C ASP A 198 -0.15 8.48 -8.50
N CYS A 199 -0.78 8.74 -7.34
CA CYS A 199 -1.23 7.70 -6.42
C CYS A 199 -2.27 6.77 -7.06
N ARG A 200 -3.29 7.33 -7.72
CA ARG A 200 -4.32 6.53 -8.42
C ARG A 200 -3.73 5.67 -9.52
N GLN A 201 -2.80 6.25 -10.28
CA GLN A 201 -2.08 5.52 -11.32
C GLN A 201 -1.22 4.40 -10.74
N ALA A 202 -0.50 4.67 -9.64
CA ALA A 202 0.28 3.67 -8.93
C ALA A 202 -0.59 2.50 -8.42
N VAL A 203 -1.77 2.78 -7.86
CA VAL A 203 -2.71 1.74 -7.42
C VAL A 203 -3.19 0.91 -8.62
N GLY A 204 -3.53 1.54 -9.74
CA GLY A 204 -3.96 0.86 -10.96
C GLY A 204 -2.88 -0.05 -11.55
N ASP A 205 -1.66 0.48 -11.69
CA ASP A 205 -0.53 -0.27 -12.24
C ASP A 205 -0.11 -1.42 -11.31
N ALA A 206 -0.13 -1.19 -9.98
CA ALA A 206 0.14 -2.24 -9.00
C ALA A 206 -0.93 -3.31 -8.98
N THR A 207 -2.20 -2.96 -9.21
CA THR A 207 -3.28 -3.92 -9.38
C THR A 207 -3.03 -4.84 -10.58
N ALA A 208 -2.57 -4.27 -11.70
CA ALA A 208 -2.21 -5.04 -12.89
C ALA A 208 -1.03 -6.00 -12.60
N LEU A 209 0.00 -5.52 -11.90
CA LEU A 209 1.13 -6.36 -11.48
C LEU A 209 0.69 -7.47 -10.51
N CYS A 210 -0.16 -7.18 -9.53
CA CYS A 210 -0.68 -8.19 -8.61
C CYS A 210 -1.45 -9.30 -9.34
N ARG A 211 -2.25 -8.94 -10.36
CA ARG A 211 -2.94 -9.94 -11.20
C ARG A 211 -1.92 -10.80 -11.95
N ALA A 212 -0.94 -10.17 -12.59
CA ALA A 212 0.12 -10.90 -13.28
C ALA A 212 0.87 -11.86 -12.35
N LEU A 213 1.16 -11.46 -11.11
CA LEU A 213 1.81 -12.33 -10.12
C LEU A 213 0.94 -13.52 -9.72
N VAL A 214 -0.36 -13.34 -9.54
CA VAL A 214 -1.28 -14.45 -9.21
C VAL A 214 -1.38 -15.44 -10.38
N ASP A 215 -1.41 -14.93 -11.62
CA ASP A 215 -1.52 -15.75 -12.83
C ASP A 215 -0.22 -16.52 -13.18
N VAL A 216 0.89 -16.19 -12.52
CA VAL A 216 2.18 -16.89 -12.68
C VAL A 216 2.17 -18.27 -11.99
N GLY A 217 1.25 -18.52 -11.06
CA GLY A 217 1.10 -19.82 -10.42
C GLY A 217 0.94 -20.98 -11.43
N PRO A 218 1.35 -22.21 -11.09
CA PRO A 218 1.25 -23.35 -11.99
C PRO A 218 -0.22 -23.57 -12.39
N ARG A 219 -0.45 -23.71 -13.70
CA ARG A 219 -1.72 -24.21 -14.24
C ARG A 219 -1.88 -25.70 -13.95
#